data_AF-A0A3A4RWQ4-F1
#
_entry.id   AF-A0A3A4RWQ4-F1
#
_cell.length_a   1.000
_cell.length_b   1.000
_cell.length_c   1.000
_cell.angle_alpha   90.00
_cell.angle_beta   90.00
_cell.angle_gamma   90.00
#
_symmetry.space_group_name_H-M   'P 1'
#
loop_
_entity.id
_entity.type
_entity.pdbx_description
1 polymer ?
#
loop_
_entity_poly.entity_id
_entity_poly.type
_entity_poly.pdbx_seq_one_letter_code
_entity_poly.pdbx_strand_id
1 'polypeptide(L)' 'MKACDKNIQSAIKLSKQMIELATKGYSECRDTGCMILYGVILDSAYKMKKIAENEKKLHQR' A
#
# COMPACT_ATOMS: atom_id res chain seq x y z
N MET A 1 16.20 4.43 -16.48
CA MET A 1 15.20 3.87 -15.54
C MET A 1 14.78 2.51 -16.08
N LYS A 2 15.16 1.42 -15.40
CA LYS A 2 14.86 0.05 -15.83
C LYS A 2 13.34 -0.20 -15.72
N ALA A 3 12.80 -1.17 -16.47
CA ALA A 3 11.38 -1.52 -16.38
C ALA A 3 10.96 -1.93 -14.94
N CYS A 4 11.87 -2.55 -14.18
CA CYS A 4 11.66 -2.86 -12.76
C CYS A 4 11.37 -1.61 -11.91
N ASP A 5 12.02 -0.48 -12.19
CA ASP A 5 11.80 0.79 -11.46
C ASP A 5 10.37 1.30 -11.65
N LYS A 6 9.78 1.09 -12.84
CA LYS A 6 8.39 1.45 -13.11
C LYS A 6 7.43 0.59 -12.29
N ASN A 7 7.70 -0.72 -12.17
CA ASN A 7 6.89 -1.62 -11.37
C ASN A 7 6.99 -1.29 -9.87
N ILE A 8 8.18 -0.91 -9.38
CA ILE A 8 8.37 -0.44 -8.00
C ILE A 8 7.57 0.84 -7.75
N GLN A 9 7.60 1.81 -8.68
CA GLN A 9 6.77 3.02 -8.57
C GLN A 9 5.27 2.69 -8.58
N SER A 10 4.83 1.76 -9.44
CA SER A 10 3.44 1.28 -9.45
C SER A 10 3.05 0.60 -8.14
N ALA A 11 3.93 -0.18 -7.52
CA ALA A 11 3.68 -0.79 -6.20
C ALA A 11 3.57 0.27 -5.09
N ILE A 12 4.39 1.32 -5.12
CA ILE A 12 4.28 2.45 -4.20
C ILE A 12 2.94 3.19 -4.43
N LYS A 13 2.53 3.39 -5.69
CA LYS A 13 1.24 4.02 -5.99
C LYS A 13 0.07 3.16 -5.49
N LEU A 14 0.10 1.85 -5.73
CA LEU A 14 -0.92 0.92 -5.29
C LEU A 14 -1.05 0.92 -3.76
N SER A 15 0.06 0.90 -3.02
CA SER A 15 0.01 0.95 -1.54
C SER A 15 -0.64 2.24 -1.03
N LYS A 16 -0.41 3.38 -1.68
CA LYS A 16 -1.11 4.64 -1.33
C LYS A 16 -2.63 4.53 -1.56
N GLN A 17 -3.04 3.97 -2.69
CA GLN A 17 -4.47 3.74 -2.99
C GLN A 17 -5.10 2.78 -1.98
N MET A 18 -4.37 1.75 -1.54
CA MET A 18 -4.83 0.84 -0.48
C MET A 18 -5.00 1.55 0.86
N ILE A 19 -4.06 2.43 1.24
CA ILE A 19 -4.16 3.24 2.47
C ILE A 19 -5.41 4.13 2.41
N GLU A 20 -5.59 4.86 1.30
CA GLU A 20 -6.77 5.72 1.09
C GLU A 20 -8.08 4.93 1.18
N LEU A 21 -8.13 3.75 0.53
CA LEU A 21 -9.28 2.85 0.59
C LEU A 21 -9.58 2.38 2.01
N ALA A 22 -8.56 1.95 2.77
CA ALA A 22 -8.74 1.51 4.14
C ALA A 22 -9.19 2.66 5.05
N THR A 23 -8.61 3.85 4.93
CA THR A 23 -9.01 5.04 5.71
C THR A 23 -10.45 5.43 5.43
N LYS A 24 -10.84 5.48 4.14
CA LYS A 24 -12.24 5.73 3.76
C LYS A 24 -13.16 4.62 4.31
N GLY A 25 -12.77 3.36 4.12
CA GLY A 25 -13.52 2.21 4.60
C GLY A 25 -13.77 2.24 6.10
N TYR A 26 -12.77 2.61 6.91
CA TYR A 26 -12.94 2.80 8.35
C TYR A 26 -13.97 3.88 8.69
N SER A 27 -14.03 4.98 7.94
CA SER A 27 -15.01 6.05 8.17
C SER A 27 -16.45 5.67 7.79
N GLU A 28 -16.62 4.69 6.90
CA GLU A 28 -17.92 4.21 6.39
C GLU A 28 -18.34 2.86 7.01
N CYS A 29 -17.52 2.34 7.92
CA CYS A 29 -17.63 0.99 8.46
C CYS A 29 -18.88 0.84 9.35
N ARG A 30 -19.63 -0.26 9.15
CA ARG A 30 -20.88 -0.54 9.88
C ARG A 30 -20.87 -1.85 10.67
N ASP A 31 -19.83 -2.67 10.51
CA ASP A 31 -19.71 -3.96 11.20
C ASP A 31 -18.25 -4.37 11.41
N THR A 32 -18.06 -5.39 12.25
CA THR A 32 -16.74 -5.93 12.59
C THR A 32 -16.03 -6.55 11.39
N GLY A 33 -16.76 -7.13 10.43
CA GLY A 33 -16.18 -7.74 9.24
C GLY A 33 -15.47 -6.71 8.36
N CYS A 34 -16.11 -5.56 8.15
CA CYS A 34 -15.55 -4.41 7.47
C CYS A 34 -14.32 -3.86 8.21
N MET A 35 -14.36 -3.76 9.55
CA MET A 35 -13.19 -3.32 10.34
C MET A 35 -11.98 -4.24 10.14
N ILE A 36 -12.19 -5.55 10.12
CA ILE A 36 -11.13 -6.54 9.87
C ILE A 36 -10.57 -6.39 8.46
N LEU A 37 -11.44 -6.30 7.45
CA LEU A 37 -11.04 -6.14 6.06
C LEU A 37 -10.15 -4.89 5.87
N TYR A 38 -10.60 -3.73 6.35
CA TYR A 38 -9.84 -2.48 6.21
C TYR A 38 -8.54 -2.49 7.02
N GLY A 39 -8.49 -3.21 8.15
CA GLY A 39 -7.25 -3.44 8.90
C GLY A 39 -6.23 -4.26 8.13
N VAL A 40 -6.67 -5.35 7.50
CA VAL A 40 -5.82 -6.19 6.64
C VAL A 40 -5.31 -5.41 5.44
N ILE A 41 -6.16 -4.61 4.78
CA ILE A 41 -5.76 -3.75 3.67
C ILE A 41 -4.69 -2.76 4.14
N LEU A 42 -4.89 -2.10 5.28
CA LEU A 42 -3.98 -1.08 5.79
C LEU A 42 -2.60 -1.66 6.14
N ASP A 43 -2.56 -2.78 6.88
CA ASP A 43 -1.30 -3.46 7.23
C ASP A 43 -0.54 -3.92 5.98
N SER A 44 -1.25 -4.54 5.03
CA SER A 44 -0.65 -5.00 3.77
C SER A 44 -0.09 -3.83 2.95
N ALA A 45 -0.80 -2.70 2.92
CA ALA A 45 -0.36 -1.51 2.22
C ALA A 45 0.95 -0.93 2.78
N TYR A 46 1.06 -0.81 4.10
CA TYR A 46 2.28 -0.31 4.75
C TYR A 46 3.47 -1.26 4.55
N LYS A 47 3.26 -2.57 4.67
CA LYS A 47 4.29 -3.58 4.39
C LYS A 47 4.79 -3.48 2.94
N MET A 48 3.86 -3.44 1.98
CA MET A 48 4.20 -3.31 0.56
C MET A 48 4.94 -2.01 0.26
N LYS A 49 4.47 -0.87 0.81
CA LYS A 49 5.11 0.44 0.64
C LYS A 49 6.55 0.41 1.12
N LYS A 50 6.81 -0.12 2.32
CA LYS A 50 8.14 -0.21 2.91
C LYS A 50 9.10 -1.04 2.05
N ILE A 51 8.66 -2.20 1.56
CA ILE A 51 9.48 -3.07 0.69
C ILE A 51 9.80 -2.35 -0.62
N ALA A 52 8.81 -1.76 -1.28
CA ALA A 52 9.00 -1.08 -2.56
C ALA A 52 9.88 0.18 -2.43
N GLU A 53 9.74 0.96 -1.36
CA GLU A 53 10.60 2.12 -1.11
C GLU A 53 12.05 1.74 -0.82
N ASN A 54 12.28 0.62 -0.12
CA ASN A 54 13.63 0.10 0.10
C ASN A 54 14.27 -0.35 -1.22
N GLU A 55 13.54 -1.08 -2.06
CA GLU A 55 14.04 -1.51 -3.37
C GLU A 55 14.34 -0.31 -4.29
N LYS A 56 13.46 0.71 -4.29
CA LYS A 56 13.69 1.95 -5.03
C LYS A 56 15.00 2.64 -4.62
N LYS A 57 15.32 2.67 -3.32
CA LYS A 57 16.56 3.26 -2.81
C LYS A 57 17.79 2.45 -3.23
N LEU A 58 17.69 1.13 -3.26
CA LEU A 58 18.77 0.25 -3.74
C LEU A 58 19.07 0.49 -5.22
N HIS A 59 18.04 0.71 -6.05
CA HIS A 59 18.23 1.02 -7.48
C HIS A 59 18.78 2.44 -7.75
N GLN A 60 18.73 3.33 -6.76
CA GLN A 60 19.27 4.70 -6.84
C GLN A 60 20.72 4.80 -6.33
N ARG A 61 21.27 3.72 -5.77
CA ARG A 61 22.69 3.59 -5.40
C ARG A 61 23.47 2.95 -6.54
#